data_AF-A0A3A9SDE6-F1
#
_entry.id   AF-A0A3A9SDE6-F1
#
_cell.length_a   1.000
_cell.length_b   1.000
_cell.length_c   1.000
_cell.angle_alpha   90.00
_cell.angle_beta   90.00
_cell.angle_gamma   90.00
#
_symmetry.space_group_name_H-M   'P 1'
#
loop_
_entity.id
_entity.type
_entity.pdbx_description
1 polymer ?
#
loop_
_entity_poly.entity_id
_entity_poly.type
_entity_poly.pdbx_seq_one_letter_code
_entity_poly.pdbx_strand_id
1 'polypeptide(L)'
;MASWMVHLRITDALLDRLKELDETAFVIGNIAPDSGVPNEDWSVFTPSKNISHFKGDSKDRTYVGVDEFADRYFTDEKIRKYNKREYSFFLGYYTHLLTDREWTYMTHSEGVNEENARKENMSLIDFIWKNKADWYDLDFLYLEEHPDFRAFNIYENATKEELSNDFMEEFPDYAFENRREYICGFYRSDNHGDLHREYKYLTKERAERFVKETVDIIMDALDTRNEGERAIGE
;
A
#
# COMPACT_ATOMS: atom_id res chain seq x y z
N MET A 1 0.13 -8.67 -0.36
CA MET A 1 -0.18 -7.24 -0.37
C MET A 1 -0.95 -6.93 0.90
N ALA A 2 -0.60 -5.83 1.56
CA ALA A 2 -1.26 -5.37 2.76
C ALA A 2 -2.67 -4.85 2.45
N SER A 3 -3.44 -4.51 3.48
CA SER A 3 -4.71 -3.82 3.29
C SER A 3 -4.49 -2.32 3.05
N TRP A 4 -5.47 -1.66 2.43
CA TRP A 4 -5.39 -0.21 2.17
C TRP A 4 -5.20 0.60 3.45
N MET A 5 -5.78 0.19 4.58
CA MET A 5 -5.61 0.93 5.81
C MET A 5 -4.23 0.74 6.43
N VAL A 6 -3.59 -0.42 6.27
CA VAL A 6 -2.17 -0.59 6.63
C VAL A 6 -1.29 0.36 5.83
N HIS A 7 -1.50 0.44 4.51
CA HIS A 7 -0.82 1.38 3.63
C HIS A 7 -1.00 2.83 4.11
N LEU A 8 -2.24 3.28 4.28
CA LEU A 8 -2.53 4.63 4.74
C LEU A 8 -1.96 4.93 6.14
N ARG A 9 -1.93 3.96 7.06
CA ARG A 9 -1.38 4.17 8.41
C ARG A 9 0.12 4.40 8.38
N ILE A 10 0.82 3.68 7.51
CA ILE A 10 2.25 3.89 7.26
C ILE A 10 2.46 5.24 6.57
N THR A 11 1.67 5.57 5.55
CA THR A 11 1.70 6.88 4.88
C THR A 11 1.51 8.02 5.88
N ASP A 12 0.53 7.91 6.77
CA ASP A 12 0.24 8.92 7.78
C ASP A 12 1.43 9.13 8.74
N ALA A 13 2.03 8.05 9.23
CA ALA A 13 3.21 8.14 10.09
C ALA A 13 4.43 8.71 9.35
N LEU A 14 4.57 8.44 8.05
CA LEU A 14 5.64 8.99 7.22
C LEU A 14 5.47 10.49 6.95
N LEU A 15 4.23 11.00 6.83
CA LEU A 15 3.97 12.45 6.70
C LEU A 15 4.51 13.27 7.89
N ASP A 16 4.64 12.66 9.08
CA ASP A 16 5.23 13.35 10.23
C ASP A 16 6.75 13.45 10.14
N ARG A 17 7.39 12.52 9.43
CA ARG A 17 8.85 12.41 9.32
C ARG A 17 9.40 13.07 8.06
N LEU A 18 8.69 12.92 6.95
CA LEU A 18 9.04 13.52 5.66
C LEU A 18 8.55 14.97 5.61
N LYS A 19 9.33 15.84 4.96
CA LYS A 19 9.02 17.28 4.85
C LYS A 19 8.91 17.68 3.39
N GLU A 20 8.26 18.81 3.15
CA GLU A 20 8.12 19.42 1.82
C GLU A 20 7.39 18.54 0.79
N LEU A 21 6.49 17.67 1.24
CA LEU A 21 5.63 16.87 0.37
C LEU A 21 4.35 17.61 -0.02
N ASP A 22 3.83 17.27 -1.19
CA ASP A 22 2.42 17.41 -1.53
C ASP A 22 1.70 16.20 -0.90
N GLU A 23 1.00 16.43 0.20
CA GLU A 23 0.42 15.36 1.01
C GLU A 23 -0.63 14.56 0.23
N THR A 24 -1.46 15.24 -0.56
CA THR A 24 -2.48 14.60 -1.40
C THR A 24 -1.83 13.70 -2.44
N ALA A 25 -0.83 14.20 -3.17
CA ALA A 25 -0.11 13.41 -4.16
C ALA A 25 0.63 12.22 -3.54
N PHE A 26 1.22 12.39 -2.35
CA PHE A 26 1.89 11.30 -1.63
C PHE A 26 0.91 10.19 -1.23
N VAL A 27 -0.26 10.55 -0.69
CA VAL A 27 -1.31 9.60 -0.30
C VAL A 27 -1.88 8.88 -1.52
N ILE A 28 -2.21 9.61 -2.60
CA ILE A 28 -2.70 9.02 -3.85
C ILE A 28 -1.64 8.09 -4.45
N GLY A 29 -0.38 8.54 -4.50
CA GLY A 29 0.74 7.75 -5.01
C GLY A 29 0.94 6.46 -4.24
N ASN A 30 0.73 6.49 -2.92
CA ASN A 30 0.77 5.28 -2.10
C ASN A 30 -0.33 4.30 -2.49
N ILE A 31 -1.57 4.71 -2.75
CA ILE A 31 -2.66 3.79 -3.15
C ILE A 31 -2.64 3.44 -4.66
N ALA A 32 -1.90 4.18 -5.48
CA ALA A 32 -1.85 4.02 -6.93
C ALA A 32 -1.55 2.58 -7.41
N PRO A 33 -0.63 1.79 -6.82
CA PRO A 33 -0.35 0.41 -7.26
C PRO A 33 -1.59 -0.51 -7.23
N ASP A 34 -2.54 -0.24 -6.33
CA ASP A 34 -3.79 -0.97 -6.22
C ASP A 34 -4.95 -0.38 -7.04
N SER A 35 -4.68 0.64 -7.85
CA SER A 35 -5.69 1.37 -8.62
C SER A 35 -5.92 0.83 -10.03
N GLY A 36 -5.60 -0.45 -10.29
CA GLY A 36 -6.02 -1.11 -11.53
C GLY A 36 -7.55 -1.05 -11.68
N VAL A 37 -8.04 -0.68 -12.87
CA VAL A 37 -9.47 -0.58 -13.15
C VAL A 37 -10.02 -1.98 -13.46
N PRO A 38 -11.02 -2.47 -12.71
CA PRO A 38 -11.61 -3.77 -12.95
C PRO A 38 -12.48 -3.78 -14.23
N ASN A 39 -12.54 -4.93 -14.90
CA ASN A 39 -13.62 -5.22 -15.85
C ASN A 39 -14.95 -5.48 -15.09
N GLU A 40 -16.06 -5.65 -15.81
CA GLU A 40 -17.41 -5.74 -15.24
C GLU A 40 -17.57 -6.80 -14.13
N ASP A 41 -16.89 -7.95 -14.25
CA ASP A 41 -16.96 -9.06 -13.30
C ASP A 41 -15.79 -9.11 -12.31
N TRP A 42 -14.92 -8.08 -12.31
CA TRP A 42 -13.76 -7.95 -11.43
C TRP A 42 -12.71 -9.07 -11.56
N SER A 43 -12.73 -9.84 -12.65
CA SER A 43 -11.76 -10.91 -12.90
C SER A 43 -10.43 -10.39 -13.48
N VAL A 44 -10.45 -9.24 -14.16
CA VAL A 44 -9.29 -8.63 -14.83
C VAL A 44 -9.17 -7.17 -14.46
N PHE A 45 -7.94 -6.70 -14.24
CA PHE A 45 -7.64 -5.32 -13.89
C PHE A 45 -6.69 -4.69 -14.92
N THR A 46 -6.89 -3.41 -15.22
CA THR A 46 -6.04 -2.62 -16.11
C THR A 46 -5.49 -1.38 -15.40
N PRO A 47 -4.16 -1.28 -15.18
CA PRO A 47 -3.16 -2.31 -15.45
C PRO A 47 -3.33 -3.51 -14.49
N SER A 48 -2.75 -4.65 -14.87
CA SER A 48 -2.72 -5.82 -14.00
C SER A 48 -1.76 -5.62 -12.82
N LYS A 49 -1.90 -6.42 -11.76
CA LYS A 49 -0.97 -6.39 -10.61
C LYS A 49 0.48 -6.69 -10.99
N ASN A 50 0.72 -7.46 -12.06
CA ASN A 50 2.09 -7.72 -12.52
C ASN A 50 2.77 -6.43 -13.01
N ILE A 51 1.98 -5.54 -13.62
CA ILE A 51 2.46 -4.24 -14.10
C ILE A 51 2.52 -3.26 -12.93
N SER A 52 1.44 -3.11 -12.15
CA SER A 52 1.38 -2.10 -11.09
C SER A 52 2.23 -2.41 -9.85
N HIS A 53 2.64 -3.66 -9.64
CA HIS A 53 3.57 -4.04 -8.58
C HIS A 53 4.91 -4.53 -9.13
N PHE A 54 5.19 -4.24 -10.40
CA PHE A 54 6.46 -4.47 -11.06
C PHE A 54 6.98 -5.91 -10.93
N LYS A 55 6.06 -6.88 -10.91
CA LYS A 55 6.41 -8.30 -10.71
C LYS A 55 7.14 -8.92 -11.90
N GLY A 56 7.12 -8.25 -13.05
CA GLY A 56 7.67 -8.77 -14.30
C GLY A 56 7.12 -10.16 -14.63
N ASP A 57 8.01 -11.06 -15.04
CA ASP A 57 7.71 -12.47 -15.31
C ASP A 57 7.86 -13.38 -14.07
N SER A 58 8.03 -12.80 -12.88
CA SER A 58 8.19 -13.58 -11.65
C SER A 58 6.96 -14.46 -11.41
N LYS A 59 7.20 -15.76 -11.26
CA LYS A 59 6.16 -16.73 -10.86
C LYS A 59 5.94 -16.74 -9.35
N ASP A 60 6.81 -16.07 -8.60
CA ASP A 60 6.67 -15.94 -7.16
C ASP A 60 5.56 -14.93 -6.83
N ARG A 61 4.47 -15.43 -6.25
CA ARG A 61 3.31 -14.61 -5.86
C ARG A 61 3.66 -13.61 -4.76
N THR A 62 4.72 -13.86 -4.00
CA THR A 62 5.21 -13.05 -2.89
C THR A 62 6.13 -11.91 -3.34
N TYR A 63 6.62 -11.97 -4.58
CA TYR A 63 7.53 -10.98 -5.11
C TYR A 63 6.82 -9.63 -5.39
N VAL A 64 7.55 -8.55 -5.09
CA VAL A 64 7.19 -7.15 -5.31
C VAL A 64 8.41 -6.45 -5.91
N GLY A 65 8.26 -5.85 -7.09
CA GLY A 65 9.37 -5.26 -7.85
C GLY A 65 9.76 -3.86 -7.40
N VAL A 66 10.30 -3.74 -6.18
CA VAL A 66 10.73 -2.46 -5.60
C VAL A 66 11.85 -1.83 -6.43
N ASP A 67 12.83 -2.63 -6.84
CA ASP A 67 14.01 -2.16 -7.57
C ASP A 67 13.64 -1.81 -9.02
N GLU A 68 12.80 -2.61 -9.65
CA GLU A 68 12.28 -2.37 -11.00
C GLU A 68 11.47 -1.07 -11.08
N PHE A 69 10.68 -0.77 -10.05
CA PHE A 69 10.01 0.51 -9.94
C PHE A 69 11.03 1.64 -9.78
N ALA A 70 12.00 1.49 -8.87
CA ALA A 70 12.99 2.52 -8.58
C ALA A 70 13.81 2.87 -9.84
N ASP A 71 14.26 1.86 -10.59
CA ASP A 71 14.99 2.04 -11.85
C ASP A 71 14.16 2.77 -12.90
N ARG A 72 12.84 2.57 -12.90
CA ARG A 72 11.96 3.16 -13.92
C ARG A 72 11.43 4.55 -13.57
N TYR A 73 11.15 4.82 -12.31
CA TYR A 73 10.42 6.00 -11.87
C TYR A 73 11.06 6.75 -10.70
N PHE A 74 12.07 6.19 -10.05
CA PHE A 74 12.61 6.78 -8.81
C PHE A 74 14.14 6.79 -8.76
N THR A 75 14.78 6.98 -9.92
CA THR A 75 16.21 7.26 -10.02
C THR A 75 16.50 8.73 -9.75
N ASP A 76 17.71 9.05 -9.32
CA ASP A 76 18.09 10.43 -9.00
C ASP A 76 17.97 11.36 -10.20
N GLU A 77 18.24 10.85 -11.42
CA GLU A 77 18.07 11.62 -12.65
C GLU A 77 16.61 12.04 -12.86
N LYS A 78 15.66 11.16 -12.54
CA LYS A 78 14.23 11.43 -12.64
C LYS A 78 13.76 12.33 -11.51
N ILE A 79 14.15 12.02 -10.27
CA ILE A 79 13.81 12.80 -9.07
C ILE A 79 14.18 14.27 -9.24
N ARG A 80 15.38 14.57 -9.78
CA ARG A 80 15.81 15.97 -10.02
C ARG A 80 14.96 16.73 -11.05
N LYS A 81 14.21 16.03 -11.90
CA LYS A 81 13.32 16.62 -12.91
C LYS A 81 11.89 16.75 -12.40
N TYR A 82 11.53 16.03 -11.35
CA TYR A 82 10.18 16.06 -10.81
C TYR A 82 9.89 17.39 -10.11
N ASN A 83 8.67 17.88 -10.36
CA ASN A 83 8.08 18.88 -9.49
C ASN A 83 7.64 18.24 -8.15
N LYS A 84 7.24 19.07 -7.18
CA LYS A 84 6.84 18.61 -5.85
C LYS A 84 5.71 17.56 -5.86
N ARG A 85 4.71 17.73 -6.74
CA ARG A 85 3.57 16.80 -6.88
C ARG A 85 4.04 15.45 -7.44
N GLU A 86 4.83 15.45 -8.51
CA GLU A 86 5.40 14.23 -9.11
C GLU A 86 6.30 13.48 -8.13
N TYR A 87 7.22 14.19 -7.47
CA TYR A 87 8.11 13.58 -6.48
C TYR A 87 7.31 12.94 -5.35
N SER A 88 6.32 13.65 -4.81
CA SER A 88 5.46 13.14 -3.73
C SER A 88 4.68 11.92 -4.17
N PHE A 89 4.11 11.93 -5.38
CA PHE A 89 3.41 10.77 -5.94
C PHE A 89 4.31 9.54 -6.07
N PHE A 90 5.48 9.67 -6.71
CA PHE A 90 6.38 8.52 -6.89
C PHE A 90 7.01 8.04 -5.59
N LEU A 91 7.25 8.93 -4.62
CA LEU A 91 7.66 8.53 -3.27
C LEU A 91 6.54 7.73 -2.58
N GLY A 92 5.29 8.17 -2.71
CA GLY A 92 4.12 7.44 -2.23
C GLY A 92 4.09 6.01 -2.80
N TYR A 93 4.22 5.89 -4.11
CA TYR A 93 4.25 4.61 -4.81
C TYR A 93 5.41 3.71 -4.34
N TYR A 94 6.60 4.29 -4.17
CA TYR A 94 7.77 3.57 -3.66
C TYR A 94 7.51 2.99 -2.27
N THR A 95 6.96 3.80 -1.36
CA THR A 95 6.65 3.36 0.01
C THR A 95 5.53 2.32 0.07
N HIS A 96 4.61 2.31 -0.89
CA HIS A 96 3.63 1.21 -1.03
C HIS A 96 4.32 -0.11 -1.36
N LEU A 97 5.21 -0.13 -2.35
CA LEU A 97 5.90 -1.35 -2.75
C LEU A 97 6.79 -1.88 -1.61
N LEU A 98 7.47 -1.00 -0.88
CA LEU A 98 8.22 -1.36 0.33
C LEU A 98 7.29 -1.97 1.38
N THR A 99 6.14 -1.34 1.66
CA THR A 99 5.14 -1.84 2.60
C THR A 99 4.66 -3.24 2.23
N ASP A 100 4.36 -3.47 0.95
CA ASP A 100 3.89 -4.77 0.47
C ASP A 100 4.96 -5.87 0.56
N ARG A 101 6.23 -5.51 0.34
CA ARG A 101 7.35 -6.42 0.53
C ARG A 101 7.45 -6.84 1.99
N GLU A 102 7.45 -5.88 2.93
CA GLU A 102 7.53 -6.17 4.37
C GLU A 102 6.29 -6.94 4.87
N TRP A 103 5.10 -6.58 4.38
CA TRP A 103 3.86 -7.31 4.70
C TRP A 103 3.94 -8.77 4.27
N THR A 104 4.50 -9.00 3.09
CA THR A 104 4.68 -10.35 2.57
C THR A 104 5.67 -11.14 3.40
N TYR A 105 6.78 -10.53 3.85
CA TYR A 105 7.68 -11.19 4.80
C TYR A 105 7.00 -11.52 6.12
N MET A 106 6.26 -10.59 6.73
CA MET A 106 5.53 -10.83 7.98
C MET A 106 4.52 -11.97 7.83
N THR A 107 3.67 -11.92 6.82
CA THR A 107 2.60 -12.92 6.62
C THR A 107 3.16 -14.30 6.26
N HIS A 108 4.21 -14.37 5.45
CA HIS A 108 4.80 -15.64 5.04
C HIS A 108 5.67 -16.27 6.14
N SER A 109 6.49 -15.47 6.84
CA SER A 109 7.33 -15.94 7.96
C SER A 109 6.50 -16.42 9.16
N GLU A 110 5.37 -15.79 9.41
CA GLU A 110 4.45 -16.16 10.50
C GLU A 110 3.39 -17.18 10.07
N GLY A 111 3.54 -17.71 8.86
CA GLY A 111 2.93 -18.96 8.47
C GLY A 111 1.53 -18.85 7.91
N VAL A 112 1.22 -17.80 7.16
CA VAL A 112 0.14 -17.83 6.15
C VAL A 112 0.62 -18.69 4.97
N ASN A 113 0.73 -20.00 5.21
CA ASN A 113 1.30 -20.97 4.29
C ASN A 113 0.51 -22.28 4.32
N GLU A 114 0.84 -23.20 3.41
CA GLU A 114 0.12 -24.46 3.28
C GLU A 114 0.21 -25.36 4.53
N GLU A 115 1.32 -25.29 5.26
CA GLU A 115 1.51 -26.13 6.44
C GLU A 115 0.51 -25.76 7.54
N ASN A 116 0.36 -24.48 7.83
CA ASN A 116 -0.58 -24.01 8.83
C ASN A 116 -2.03 -24.08 8.35
N ALA A 117 -2.29 -23.88 7.04
CA ALA A 117 -3.61 -24.14 6.47
C ALA A 117 -4.05 -25.60 6.71
N ARG A 118 -3.13 -26.57 6.53
CA ARG A 118 -3.39 -27.98 6.84
C ARG A 118 -3.65 -28.24 8.32
N LYS A 119 -2.90 -27.60 9.23
CA LYS A 119 -3.13 -27.71 10.69
C LYS A 119 -4.54 -27.24 11.10
N GLU A 120 -5.09 -26.28 10.37
CA GLU A 120 -6.44 -25.73 10.58
C GLU A 120 -7.53 -26.48 9.79
N ASN A 121 -7.19 -27.55 9.07
CA ASN A 121 -8.09 -28.30 8.19
C ASN A 121 -8.75 -27.43 7.10
N MET A 122 -7.99 -26.51 6.51
CA MET A 122 -8.46 -25.60 5.46
C MET A 122 -7.62 -25.73 4.19
N SER A 123 -8.18 -25.34 3.04
CA SER A 123 -7.36 -25.06 1.86
C SER A 123 -6.50 -23.81 2.12
N LEU A 124 -5.38 -23.65 1.40
CA LEU A 124 -4.57 -22.43 1.52
C LEU A 124 -5.39 -21.17 1.19
N ILE A 125 -6.29 -21.26 0.22
CA ILE A 125 -7.14 -20.13 -0.19
C ILE A 125 -8.09 -19.74 0.95
N ASP A 126 -8.77 -20.71 1.56
CA ASP A 126 -9.68 -20.43 2.68
C ASP A 126 -8.93 -19.87 3.89
N PHE A 127 -7.73 -20.41 4.15
CA PHE A 127 -6.88 -19.95 5.24
C PHE A 127 -6.43 -18.49 5.03
N ILE A 128 -6.03 -18.13 3.80
CA ILE A 128 -5.71 -16.74 3.44
C ILE A 128 -6.92 -15.83 3.65
N TRP A 129 -8.12 -16.25 3.21
CA TRP A 129 -9.33 -15.44 3.40
C TRP A 129 -9.74 -15.28 4.86
N LYS A 130 -9.51 -16.30 5.71
CA LYS A 130 -9.69 -16.21 7.15
C LYS A 130 -8.73 -15.23 7.81
N ASN A 131 -7.46 -15.21 7.38
CA ASN A 131 -6.49 -14.20 7.82
C ASN A 131 -6.94 -12.80 7.38
N LYS A 132 -7.34 -12.65 6.12
CA LYS A 132 -7.82 -11.37 5.58
C LYS A 132 -9.06 -10.83 6.28
N ALA A 133 -9.94 -11.69 6.79
CA ALA A 133 -11.09 -11.24 7.58
C ALA A 133 -10.64 -10.47 8.83
N ASP A 134 -9.61 -10.96 9.54
CA ASP A 134 -9.02 -10.21 10.66
C ASP A 134 -8.38 -8.90 10.18
N TRP A 135 -7.72 -8.90 9.02
CA TRP A 135 -7.07 -7.69 8.47
C TRP A 135 -8.10 -6.59 8.20
N TYR A 136 -9.18 -6.92 7.48
CA TYR A 136 -10.22 -5.94 7.15
C TYR A 136 -11.03 -5.52 8.37
N ASP A 137 -11.42 -6.44 9.26
CA ASP A 137 -12.12 -6.06 10.49
C ASP A 137 -11.23 -5.14 11.37
N LEU A 138 -9.90 -5.34 11.39
CA LEU A 138 -8.99 -4.42 12.07
C LEU A 138 -8.88 -3.06 11.37
N ASP A 139 -8.99 -3.01 10.04
CA ASP A 139 -9.05 -1.73 9.32
C ASP A 139 -10.31 -0.93 9.71
N PHE A 140 -11.47 -1.60 9.79
CA PHE A 140 -12.71 -0.98 10.27
C PHE A 140 -12.63 -0.54 11.73
N LEU A 141 -12.11 -1.40 12.61
CA LEU A 141 -11.89 -1.06 14.03
C LEU A 141 -10.96 0.16 14.16
N TYR A 142 -9.91 0.24 13.34
CA TYR A 142 -9.01 1.39 13.35
C TYR A 142 -9.73 2.70 12.98
N LEU A 143 -10.60 2.68 11.96
CA LEU A 143 -11.38 3.85 11.59
C LEU A 143 -12.43 4.24 12.64
N GLU A 144 -13.00 3.26 13.35
CA GLU A 144 -13.91 3.51 14.48
C GLU A 144 -13.19 4.23 15.63
N GLU A 145 -11.98 3.78 15.97
CA GLU A 145 -11.16 4.35 17.05
C GLU A 145 -10.46 5.67 16.66
N HIS A 146 -10.26 5.91 15.36
CA HIS A 146 -9.57 7.07 14.81
C HIS A 146 -10.43 7.79 13.73
N PRO A 147 -11.56 8.39 14.11
CA PRO A 147 -12.49 9.02 13.14
C PRO A 147 -11.88 10.20 12.37
N ASP A 148 -10.80 10.78 12.90
CA ASP A 148 -10.02 11.89 12.35
C ASP A 148 -8.73 11.44 11.64
N PHE A 149 -8.63 10.15 11.28
CA PHE A 149 -7.46 9.59 10.59
C PHE A 149 -7.06 10.38 9.33
N ARG A 150 -5.94 11.13 9.45
CA ARG A 150 -5.53 12.16 8.48
C ARG A 150 -5.32 11.61 7.08
N ALA A 151 -4.51 10.57 6.88
CA ALA A 151 -4.25 10.04 5.55
C ALA A 151 -5.52 9.56 4.83
N PHE A 152 -6.46 8.92 5.54
CA PHE A 152 -7.74 8.52 4.95
C PHE A 152 -8.61 9.74 4.61
N ASN A 153 -8.64 10.76 5.47
CA ASN A 153 -9.36 12.00 5.19
C ASN A 153 -8.76 12.76 3.99
N ILE A 154 -7.43 12.81 3.84
CA ILE A 154 -6.77 13.36 2.66
C ILE A 154 -7.20 12.60 1.40
N TYR A 155 -7.15 11.26 1.45
CA TYR A 155 -7.52 10.41 0.32
C TYR A 155 -8.99 10.57 -0.09
N GLU A 156 -9.90 10.58 0.89
CA GLU A 156 -11.34 10.67 0.67
C GLU A 156 -11.76 12.01 0.08
N ASN A 157 -11.11 13.10 0.52
CA ASN A 157 -11.44 14.47 0.14
C ASN A 157 -10.64 14.99 -1.07
N ALA A 158 -9.76 14.18 -1.65
CA ALA A 158 -9.01 14.57 -2.85
C ALA A 158 -9.98 14.93 -4.00
N THR A 159 -9.70 16.06 -4.64
CA THR A 159 -10.49 16.58 -5.76
C THR A 159 -10.29 15.74 -7.03
N LYS A 160 -11.20 15.86 -8.01
CA LYS A 160 -11.07 15.13 -9.29
C LYS A 160 -9.80 15.51 -10.03
N GLU A 161 -9.43 16.79 -9.96
CA GLU A 161 -8.21 17.32 -10.55
C GLU A 161 -6.95 16.72 -9.91
N GLU A 162 -6.94 16.56 -8.58
CA GLU A 162 -5.83 15.91 -7.87
C GLU A 162 -5.73 14.41 -8.17
N LEU A 163 -6.87 13.75 -8.39
CA LEU A 163 -6.99 12.33 -8.71
C LEU A 163 -6.76 12.01 -10.21
N SER A 164 -6.71 13.01 -11.08
CA SER A 164 -6.38 12.80 -12.49
C SER A 164 -4.98 12.22 -12.62
N ASN A 165 -4.86 11.08 -13.30
CA ASN A 165 -3.57 10.46 -13.54
C ASN A 165 -2.80 11.21 -14.63
N ASP A 166 -1.82 12.00 -14.20
CA ASP A 166 -0.83 12.66 -15.06
C ASP A 166 0.58 12.04 -14.89
N PHE A 167 0.70 10.94 -14.14
CA PHE A 167 1.99 10.45 -13.64
C PHE A 167 2.51 9.23 -14.40
N MET A 168 1.63 8.28 -14.75
CA MET A 168 2.02 6.97 -15.26
C MET A 168 1.13 6.54 -16.43
N GLU A 169 1.73 6.23 -17.59
CA GLU A 169 1.00 5.81 -18.79
C GLU A 169 0.28 4.46 -18.61
N GLU A 170 0.69 3.64 -17.63
CA GLU A 170 0.08 2.33 -17.36
C GLU A 170 -1.36 2.41 -16.87
N PHE A 171 -1.74 3.53 -16.24
CA PHE A 171 -3.06 3.73 -15.67
C PHE A 171 -3.89 4.65 -16.57
N PRO A 172 -5.18 4.37 -16.79
CA PRO A 172 -6.07 5.37 -17.40
C PRO A 172 -6.18 6.62 -16.52
N ASP A 173 -6.56 7.75 -17.13
CA ASP A 173 -6.70 9.05 -16.47
C ASP A 173 -7.61 9.01 -15.22
N TYR A 174 -8.70 8.24 -15.27
CA TYR A 174 -9.68 8.09 -14.20
C TYR A 174 -9.36 6.98 -13.17
N ALA A 175 -8.22 6.29 -13.28
CA ALA A 175 -7.92 5.11 -12.45
C ALA A 175 -7.96 5.38 -10.95
N PHE A 176 -7.33 6.48 -10.51
CA PHE A 176 -7.24 6.81 -9.10
C PHE A 176 -8.58 7.32 -8.54
N GLU A 177 -9.37 8.05 -9.33
CA GLU A 177 -10.73 8.42 -8.96
C GLU A 177 -11.61 7.18 -8.77
N ASN A 178 -11.58 6.24 -9.72
CA ASN A 178 -12.33 4.99 -9.65
C ASN A 178 -11.98 4.17 -8.39
N ARG A 179 -10.67 4.04 -8.10
CA ARG A 179 -10.24 3.30 -6.92
C ARG A 179 -10.62 4.02 -5.63
N ARG A 180 -10.53 5.34 -5.58
CA ARG A 180 -10.94 6.16 -4.42
C ARG A 180 -12.41 5.99 -4.11
N GLU A 181 -13.29 6.08 -5.11
CA GLU A 181 -14.73 5.85 -4.94
C GLU A 181 -15.02 4.46 -4.34
N TYR A 182 -14.34 3.43 -4.85
CA TYR A 182 -14.51 2.06 -4.34
C TYR A 182 -14.02 1.90 -2.89
N ILE A 183 -12.80 2.35 -2.58
CA ILE A 183 -12.19 2.20 -1.25
C ILE A 183 -12.99 2.97 -0.21
N CYS A 184 -13.32 4.24 -0.49
CA CYS A 184 -14.11 5.05 0.42
C CYS A 184 -15.52 4.46 0.60
N GLY A 185 -16.17 4.02 -0.48
CA GLY A 185 -17.47 3.35 -0.40
C GLY A 185 -17.44 2.07 0.45
N PHE A 186 -16.37 1.28 0.35
CA PHE A 186 -16.18 0.08 1.16
C PHE A 186 -16.03 0.43 2.65
N TYR A 187 -15.13 1.33 3.02
CA TYR A 187 -14.87 1.66 4.43
C TYR A 187 -15.91 2.57 5.08
N ARG A 188 -16.76 3.25 4.30
CA ARG A 188 -17.92 4.00 4.81
C ARG A 188 -19.20 3.17 4.83
N SER A 189 -19.13 1.88 4.50
CA SER A 189 -20.25 0.95 4.57
C SER A 189 -20.23 0.09 5.83
N ASP A 190 -21.34 -0.57 6.15
CA ASP A 190 -21.44 -1.56 7.23
C ASP A 190 -20.94 -2.96 6.79
N ASN A 191 -20.02 -3.04 5.82
CA ASN A 191 -19.49 -4.30 5.29
C ASN A 191 -18.40 -4.90 6.19
N HIS A 192 -18.68 -4.99 7.48
CA HIS A 192 -17.78 -5.55 8.48
C HIS A 192 -18.52 -6.47 9.45
N GLY A 193 -17.76 -7.34 10.11
CA GLY A 193 -18.29 -8.21 11.17
C GLY A 193 -18.43 -7.49 12.51
N ASP A 194 -18.51 -8.29 13.58
CA ASP A 194 -18.32 -7.78 14.93
C ASP A 194 -16.84 -7.39 15.12
N LEU A 195 -16.60 -6.09 15.34
CA LEU A 195 -15.26 -5.52 15.49
C LEU A 195 -14.67 -5.76 16.88
N HIS A 196 -15.49 -6.00 17.90
CA HIS A 196 -15.03 -6.16 19.28
C HIS A 196 -14.91 -7.64 19.66
N ARG A 197 -14.22 -8.39 18.80
CA ARG A 197 -13.99 -9.83 18.95
C ARG A 197 -12.51 -10.16 19.19
N GLU A 198 -12.25 -11.40 19.58
CA GLU A 198 -10.89 -11.92 19.57
C GLU A 198 -10.41 -12.12 18.12
N TYR A 199 -9.25 -11.56 17.80
CA TYR A 199 -8.61 -11.69 16.50
C TYR A 199 -7.55 -12.80 16.55
N LYS A 200 -7.81 -13.90 15.85
CA LYS A 200 -7.01 -15.14 15.95
C LYS A 200 -5.75 -15.10 15.09
N TYR A 201 -5.86 -14.56 13.88
CA TYR A 201 -4.86 -14.67 12.82
C TYR A 201 -3.98 -13.42 12.69
N LEU A 202 -4.54 -12.24 12.96
CA LEU A 202 -3.80 -10.99 13.11
C LEU A 202 -4.35 -10.22 14.32
N THR A 203 -3.57 -10.09 15.39
CA THR A 203 -3.99 -9.28 16.54
C THR A 203 -3.79 -7.79 16.28
N LYS A 204 -4.51 -6.95 17.01
CA LYS A 204 -4.38 -5.49 16.95
C LYS A 204 -2.94 -5.04 17.25
N GLU A 205 -2.34 -5.56 18.31
CA GLU A 205 -0.98 -5.21 18.74
C GLU A 205 0.06 -5.60 17.67
N ARG A 206 -0.18 -6.71 16.97
CA ARG A 206 0.68 -7.14 15.87
C ARG A 206 0.55 -6.21 14.67
N ALA A 207 -0.67 -5.82 14.30
CA ALA A 207 -0.89 -4.85 13.22
C ALA A 207 -0.25 -3.49 13.55
N GLU A 208 -0.38 -3.01 14.79
CA GLU A 208 0.28 -1.78 15.26
C GLU A 208 1.80 -1.87 15.23
N ARG A 209 2.37 -3.00 15.72
CA ARG A 209 3.80 -3.23 15.66
C ARG A 209 4.32 -3.25 14.23
N PHE A 210 3.61 -3.92 13.33
CA PHE A 210 3.96 -3.94 11.90
C PHE A 210 4.05 -2.52 11.34
N VAL A 211 3.01 -1.69 11.53
CA VAL A 211 3.02 -0.30 11.05
C VAL A 211 4.24 0.46 11.57
N LYS A 212 4.54 0.37 12.87
CA LYS A 212 5.68 1.08 13.46
C LYS A 212 7.02 0.61 12.89
N GLU A 213 7.25 -0.70 12.85
CA GLU A 213 8.51 -1.29 12.37
C GLU A 213 8.72 -1.00 10.88
N THR A 214 7.66 -1.10 10.07
CA THR A 214 7.73 -0.81 8.63
C THR A 214 8.02 0.66 8.35
N VAL A 215 7.49 1.60 9.15
CA VAL A 215 7.86 3.02 9.04
C VAL A 215 9.37 3.20 9.26
N ASP A 216 9.93 2.57 10.29
CA ASP A 216 11.37 2.67 10.58
C ASP A 216 12.20 2.05 9.44
N ILE A 217 11.81 0.88 8.93
CA ILE A 217 12.47 0.22 7.77
C ILE A 217 12.44 1.11 6.52
N ILE A 218 11.30 1.77 6.23
CA ILE A 218 11.16 2.65 5.07
C ILE A 218 12.06 3.88 5.24
N MET A 219 12.13 4.48 6.43
CA MET A 219 13.02 5.61 6.69
C MET A 219 14.49 5.24 6.48
N ASP A 220 14.93 4.09 7.01
CA ASP A 220 16.29 3.58 6.83
C ASP A 220 16.62 3.34 5.34
N ALA A 221 15.66 2.81 4.58
CA ALA A 221 15.81 2.61 3.14
C ALA A 221 15.97 3.93 2.38
N LEU A 222 15.21 4.97 2.76
CA LEU A 222 15.33 6.31 2.17
C LEU A 222 16.65 6.99 2.54
N ASP A 223 17.09 6.88 3.80
CA ASP A 223 18.36 7.45 4.26
C ASP A 223 19.56 6.79 3.58
N THR A 224 19.56 5.46 3.47
CA THR A 224 20.63 4.71 2.78
C THR A 224 20.75 5.13 1.30
N ARG A 225 19.62 5.40 0.62
CA ARG A 225 19.63 5.94 -0.75
C ARG A 225 20.28 7.31 -0.79
N ASN A 226 19.92 8.21 0.13
CA ASN A 226 20.50 9.56 0.22
C ASN A 226 22.00 9.54 0.56
N GLU A 227 22.48 8.57 1.34
CA GLU A 227 23.90 8.42 1.70
C GLU A 227 24.75 7.90 0.54
N GLY A 228 24.23 6.95 -0.25
CA GLY A 228 24.89 6.48 -1.47
C GLY A 228 25.19 7.63 -2.46
N GLU A 229 24.35 8.67 -2.47
CA GLU A 229 24.52 9.86 -3.30
C GLU A 229 25.71 10.74 -2.84
N ARG A 230 25.87 10.95 -1.53
CA ARG A 230 26.97 11.76 -0.98
C ARG A 230 28.33 11.13 -1.29
N ALA A 231 28.40 9.81 -1.29
CA ALA A 231 29.65 9.08 -1.55
C ALA A 231 30.07 9.05 -3.03
N ILE A 232 29.16 9.32 -3.97
CA ILE A 232 29.45 9.35 -5.43
C ILE A 232 29.68 10.79 -5.94
N GLY A 233 29.26 11.80 -5.16
CA GLY A 233 29.40 13.22 -5.46
C GLY A 233 30.69 13.89 -4.96
N GLU A 234 31.59 13.14 -4.31
CA GLU A 234 32.94 13.58 -3.89
C GLU A 234 34.04 13.01 -4.80
#